data_AF-A0A6P4FH33-F1
#
_entry.id   AF-A0A6P4FH33-F1
#
_cell.length_a   1.000
_cell.length_b   1.000
_cell.length_c   1.000
_cell.angle_alpha   90.00
_cell.angle_beta   90.00
_cell.angle_gamma   90.00
#
_symmetry.space_group_name_H-M   'P 1'
#
loop_
_entity.id
_entity.type
_entity.pdbx_description
1 polymer ?
#
loop_
_entity_poly.entity_id
_entity_poly.type
_entity_poly.pdbx_seq_one_letter_code
_entity_poly.pdbx_strand_id
1 'polypeptide(L)'
;MSVQNDTSKKLPVHRYEQAAFLMALAGTAAFWTADEFADWRQAIAAEAAQTYTPRYFTPDEWRFLEAATEQLFPQDETGPGAKALGVVGFIDRQMDTPYGHGGLWFMSGPFREGPANLGYQLPYAPREIYRLGIAGADRYCRDHHGNAFADLDHPTQIEVLTAFEKLPIMFGETLTAGIFFE
;
A
#
# COMPACT_ATOMS: atom_id res chain seq x y z
N MET A 1 -7.34 73.96 3.31
CA MET A 1 -6.08 73.22 3.13
C MET A 1 -6.29 71.84 3.78
N SER A 2 -6.14 70.76 3.00
CA SER A 2 -6.30 69.33 3.38
C SER A 2 -7.74 68.88 3.70
N VAL A 3 -8.26 67.71 3.27
CA VAL A 3 -7.66 66.41 2.93
C VAL A 3 -8.48 65.73 1.80
N GLN A 4 -7.79 65.08 0.86
CA GLN A 4 -8.32 64.05 -0.06
C GLN A 4 -7.88 62.65 0.40
N ASN A 5 -8.69 61.66 0.02
CA ASN A 5 -8.49 60.19 -0.01
C ASN A 5 -8.90 59.36 1.23
N ASP A 6 -9.95 58.56 1.05
CA ASP A 6 -9.91 57.13 1.38
C ASP A 6 -10.88 56.33 0.48
N THR A 7 -10.30 55.50 -0.39
CA THR A 7 -10.97 54.43 -1.11
C THR A 7 -10.28 53.13 -0.73
N SER A 8 -10.93 52.27 0.07
CA SER A 8 -10.69 50.84 0.00
C SER A 8 -11.90 50.00 0.42
N LYS A 9 -12.51 49.42 -0.61
CA LYS A 9 -13.37 48.24 -0.68
C LYS A 9 -13.25 47.27 0.52
N LYS A 10 -14.35 47.02 1.23
CA LYS A 10 -14.50 45.80 2.06
C LYS A 10 -15.07 44.67 1.19
N LEU A 11 -14.30 43.60 0.99
CA LEU A 11 -14.76 42.35 0.36
C LEU A 11 -15.55 41.50 1.37
N PRO A 12 -16.63 40.80 0.95
CA PRO A 12 -17.39 39.93 1.85
C PRO A 12 -16.59 38.68 2.21
N VAL A 13 -16.61 38.36 3.50
CA VAL A 13 -16.01 37.15 4.09
C VAL A 13 -16.82 35.94 3.60
N HIS A 14 -16.21 35.06 2.80
CA HIS A 14 -16.80 33.78 2.44
C HIS A 14 -16.91 32.90 3.70
N ARG A 15 -18.13 32.70 4.20
CA ARG A 15 -18.48 31.59 5.09
C ARG A 15 -18.27 30.31 4.28
N TYR A 16 -17.26 29.52 4.64
CA TYR A 16 -17.20 28.13 4.20
C TYR A 16 -18.37 27.40 4.87
N GLU A 17 -19.38 27.05 4.09
CA GLU A 17 -20.52 26.29 4.57
C GLU A 17 -20.07 24.88 4.98
N GLN A 18 -20.38 24.56 6.23
CA GLN A 18 -20.23 23.24 6.82
C GLN A 18 -21.29 22.31 6.22
N ALA A 19 -20.97 21.54 5.17
CA ALA A 19 -21.86 20.47 4.71
C ALA A 19 -21.13 19.46 3.81
N ALA A 20 -20.30 18.59 4.41
CA ALA A 20 -20.05 17.23 3.91
C ALA A 20 -19.22 16.44 4.93
N PHE A 21 -19.67 16.41 6.19
CA PHE A 21 -19.12 15.52 7.21
C PHE A 21 -20.28 14.86 7.94
N LEU A 22 -21.04 14.03 7.23
CA LEU A 22 -22.04 13.11 7.80
C LEU A 22 -22.66 12.29 6.66
N MET A 23 -22.11 11.09 6.41
CA MET A 23 -22.84 9.90 5.97
C MET A 23 -21.93 8.67 6.14
N ALA A 24 -21.42 8.48 7.35
CA ALA A 24 -21.10 7.13 7.82
C ALA A 24 -22.40 6.55 8.40
N LEU A 25 -22.77 5.33 8.01
CA LEU A 25 -23.84 4.48 8.57
C LEU A 25 -25.25 4.51 7.93
N ALA A 26 -25.36 4.58 6.60
CA ALA A 26 -26.60 4.19 5.90
C ALA A 26 -26.31 3.24 4.73
N GLY A 27 -26.26 1.94 5.04
CA GLY A 27 -26.57 0.80 4.17
C GLY A 27 -25.89 0.75 2.79
N THR A 28 -25.00 -0.22 2.60
CA THR A 28 -24.49 -0.66 1.28
C THR A 28 -25.60 -0.71 0.21
N ALA A 29 -26.81 -1.15 0.56
CA ALA A 29 -27.94 -1.21 -0.38
C ALA A 29 -28.37 0.15 -0.99
N ALA A 30 -28.28 1.26 -0.25
CA ALA A 30 -28.68 2.59 -0.77
C ALA A 30 -27.62 3.14 -1.74
N PHE A 31 -26.34 2.91 -1.47
CA PHE A 31 -25.25 3.23 -2.40
C PHE A 31 -25.38 2.48 -3.74
N TRP A 32 -25.81 1.20 -3.70
CA TRP A 32 -25.96 0.41 -4.92
C TRP A 32 -27.22 0.71 -5.72
N THR A 33 -28.27 1.32 -5.15
CA THR A 33 -29.58 1.51 -5.82
C THR A 33 -29.99 2.96 -6.06
N ALA A 34 -29.38 3.93 -5.37
CA ALA A 34 -29.71 5.34 -5.58
C ALA A 34 -29.07 5.92 -6.84
N ASP A 35 -29.88 6.58 -7.67
CA ASP A 35 -29.44 7.29 -8.87
C ASP A 35 -28.44 8.42 -8.56
N GLU A 36 -28.51 8.99 -7.36
CA GLU A 36 -27.59 10.04 -6.89
C GLU A 36 -26.12 9.59 -6.86
N PHE A 37 -25.86 8.28 -6.82
CA PHE A 37 -24.51 7.71 -6.90
C PHE A 37 -24.22 7.00 -8.23
N ALA A 38 -25.05 7.20 -9.27
CA ALA A 38 -24.83 6.58 -10.59
C ALA A 38 -23.46 6.96 -11.18
N ASP A 39 -23.07 8.22 -11.10
CA ASP A 39 -21.79 8.70 -11.63
C ASP A 39 -20.59 8.09 -10.87
N TRP A 40 -20.69 7.99 -9.54
CA TRP A 40 -19.66 7.35 -8.71
C TRP A 40 -19.57 5.85 -8.98
N ARG A 41 -20.70 5.15 -9.13
CA ARG A 41 -20.73 3.72 -9.49
C ARG A 41 -20.14 3.48 -10.88
N GLN A 42 -20.47 4.33 -11.86
CA GLN A 42 -19.89 4.24 -13.20
C GLN A 42 -18.39 4.54 -13.19
N ALA A 43 -17.93 5.54 -12.44
CA ALA A 43 -16.50 5.83 -12.28
C ALA A 43 -15.74 4.69 -11.62
N ILE A 44 -16.28 4.11 -10.52
CA ILE A 44 -15.70 2.94 -9.85
C ILE A 44 -15.67 1.72 -10.78
N ALA A 45 -16.76 1.45 -11.50
CA ALA A 45 -16.82 0.34 -12.44
C ALA A 45 -15.87 0.53 -13.64
N ALA A 46 -15.74 1.77 -14.15
CA ALA A 46 -14.80 2.10 -15.21
C ALA A 46 -13.34 1.99 -14.76
N GLU A 47 -13.03 2.44 -13.54
CA GLU A 47 -11.72 2.25 -12.92
C GLU A 47 -11.41 0.76 -12.70
N ALA A 48 -12.37 -0.02 -12.21
CA ALA A 48 -12.23 -1.46 -12.05
C ALA A 48 -12.07 -2.22 -13.38
N ALA A 49 -12.60 -1.67 -14.48
CA ALA A 49 -12.44 -2.24 -15.81
C ALA A 49 -11.10 -1.91 -16.48
N GLN A 50 -10.32 -0.97 -15.93
CA GLN A 50 -9.00 -0.63 -16.47
C GLN A 50 -7.98 -1.71 -16.10
N THR A 51 -7.25 -2.19 -17.10
CA THR A 51 -6.08 -3.03 -16.86
C THR A 51 -4.94 -2.16 -16.33
N TYR A 52 -4.61 -2.32 -15.05
CA TYR A 52 -3.49 -1.61 -14.45
C TYR A 52 -2.16 -2.06 -15.07
N THR A 53 -1.31 -1.10 -15.42
CA THR A 53 0.06 -1.37 -15.88
C THR A 53 1.05 -1.06 -14.74
N PRO A 54 1.81 -2.07 -14.25
CA PRO A 54 2.82 -1.85 -13.22
C PRO A 54 3.85 -0.81 -13.64
N ARG A 55 4.19 0.10 -12.72
CA ARG A 55 5.17 1.18 -12.95
C ARG A 55 6.48 0.92 -12.23
N TYR A 56 6.41 0.38 -11.02
CA TYR A 56 7.59 0.08 -10.23
C TYR A 56 7.95 -1.40 -10.33
N PHE A 57 7.04 -2.30 -9.98
CA PHE A 57 7.33 -3.73 -9.88
C PHE A 57 7.50 -4.38 -11.25
N THR A 58 8.43 -5.33 -11.32
CA THR A 58 8.57 -6.25 -12.46
C THR A 58 7.43 -7.27 -12.48
N PRO A 59 7.19 -7.97 -13.61
CA PRO A 59 6.17 -9.00 -13.67
C PRO A 59 6.32 -10.09 -12.59
N ASP A 60 7.54 -10.53 -12.28
CA ASP A 60 7.75 -11.59 -11.28
C ASP A 60 7.51 -11.09 -9.85
N GLU A 61 7.94 -9.87 -9.54
CA GLU A 61 7.63 -9.23 -8.24
C GLU A 61 6.15 -8.96 -8.08
N TRP A 62 5.46 -8.58 -9.16
CA TRP A 62 4.01 -8.43 -9.16
C TRP A 62 3.32 -9.74 -8.84
N ARG A 63 3.75 -10.85 -9.48
CA ARG A 63 3.22 -12.19 -9.21
C ARG A 63 3.45 -12.62 -7.76
N PHE A 64 4.64 -12.34 -7.21
CA PHE A 64 4.92 -12.56 -5.79
C PHE A 64 3.92 -11.79 -4.91
N LEU A 65 3.77 -10.48 -5.14
CA LEU A 65 2.90 -9.63 -4.33
C LEU A 65 1.44 -10.05 -4.44
N GLU A 66 0.96 -10.41 -5.63
CA GLU A 66 -0.40 -10.95 -5.80
C GLU A 66 -0.59 -12.23 -4.99
N ALA A 67 0.33 -13.18 -5.08
CA ALA A 67 0.22 -14.44 -4.33
C ALA A 67 0.27 -14.19 -2.82
N ALA A 68 1.24 -13.41 -2.34
CA ALA A 68 1.43 -13.15 -0.92
C ALA A 68 0.26 -12.37 -0.31
N THR A 69 -0.19 -11.29 -0.97
CA THR A 69 -1.31 -10.49 -0.46
C THR A 69 -2.64 -11.26 -0.49
N GLU A 70 -2.83 -12.16 -1.45
CA GLU A 70 -4.02 -13.03 -1.47
C GLU A 70 -4.01 -14.06 -0.33
N GLN A 71 -2.84 -14.58 0.09
CA GLN A 71 -2.79 -15.42 1.29
C GLN A 71 -3.07 -14.63 2.58
N LEU A 72 -2.64 -13.36 2.64
CA LEU A 72 -2.83 -12.49 3.81
C LEU A 72 -4.28 -12.01 3.94
N PHE A 73 -4.94 -11.69 2.82
CA PHE A 73 -6.32 -11.25 2.77
C PHE A 73 -7.06 -12.00 1.65
N PRO A 74 -7.41 -13.28 1.89
CA PRO A 74 -8.08 -14.10 0.89
C PRO A 74 -9.53 -13.66 0.72
N GLN A 75 -10.10 -13.98 -0.45
CA GLN A 75 -11.54 -13.89 -0.63
C GLN A 75 -12.27 -14.84 0.34
N ASP A 76 -13.32 -14.34 0.98
CA ASP A 76 -14.19 -15.12 1.85
C ASP A 76 -15.68 -14.77 1.64
N GLU A 77 -16.55 -15.29 2.51
CA GLU A 77 -18.00 -15.04 2.45
C GLU A 77 -18.38 -13.57 2.69
N THR A 78 -17.47 -12.78 3.29
CA THR A 78 -17.71 -11.41 3.70
C THR A 78 -17.20 -10.38 2.71
N GLY A 79 -16.29 -10.76 1.81
CA GLY A 79 -15.77 -9.82 0.83
C GLY A 79 -14.77 -10.39 -0.18
N PRO A 80 -14.39 -9.54 -1.16
CA PRO A 80 -13.36 -9.86 -2.14
C PRO A 80 -11.98 -9.95 -1.51
N GLY A 81 -11.12 -10.81 -2.06
CA GLY A 81 -9.71 -10.92 -1.65
C GLY A 81 -8.83 -9.78 -2.16
N ALA A 82 -7.57 -9.77 -1.73
CA ALA A 82 -6.59 -8.73 -2.05
C ALA A 82 -6.42 -8.47 -3.55
N LYS A 83 -6.45 -9.51 -4.38
CA LYS A 83 -6.35 -9.40 -5.84
C LYS A 83 -7.53 -8.63 -6.41
N ALA A 84 -8.74 -9.00 -6.03
CA ALA A 84 -9.96 -8.32 -6.49
C ALA A 84 -10.06 -6.88 -5.96
N LEU A 85 -9.46 -6.60 -4.79
CA LEU A 85 -9.35 -5.25 -4.23
C LEU A 85 -8.23 -4.41 -4.86
N GLY A 86 -7.40 -4.97 -5.74
CA GLY A 86 -6.32 -4.24 -6.42
C GLY A 86 -5.20 -3.79 -5.47
N VAL A 87 -4.95 -4.54 -4.38
CA VAL A 87 -3.96 -4.19 -3.35
C VAL A 87 -2.58 -3.95 -3.95
N VAL A 88 -2.12 -4.82 -4.85
CA VAL A 88 -0.79 -4.70 -5.48
C VAL A 88 -0.69 -3.42 -6.32
N GLY A 89 -1.75 -3.04 -7.01
CA GLY A 89 -1.81 -1.77 -7.75
C GLY A 89 -1.81 -0.54 -6.84
N PHE A 90 -2.34 -0.64 -5.62
CA PHE A 90 -2.14 0.41 -4.62
C PHE A 90 -0.67 0.50 -4.17
N ILE A 91 -0.05 -0.63 -3.81
CA ILE A 91 1.35 -0.69 -3.37
C ILE A 91 2.29 -0.14 -4.45
N ASP A 92 2.15 -0.59 -5.70
CA ASP A 92 2.97 -0.14 -6.83
C ASP A 92 2.94 1.38 -7.00
N ARG A 93 1.75 1.99 -6.89
CA ARG A 93 1.61 3.45 -6.96
C ARG A 93 2.32 4.16 -5.79
N GLN A 94 2.37 3.56 -4.60
CA GLN A 94 3.07 4.12 -3.45
C GLN A 94 4.59 4.15 -3.62
N MET A 95 5.15 3.30 -4.47
CA MET A 95 6.61 3.23 -4.66
C MET A 95 7.21 4.47 -5.35
N ASP A 96 6.36 5.25 -6.03
CA ASP A 96 6.70 6.52 -6.66
C ASP A 96 6.29 7.75 -5.82
N THR A 97 5.81 7.59 -4.59
CA THR A 97 5.46 8.70 -3.69
C THR A 97 6.63 9.05 -2.75
N PRO A 98 6.60 10.19 -2.03
CA PRO A 98 7.60 10.47 -1.00
C PRO A 98 7.73 9.36 0.06
N TYR A 99 6.66 8.60 0.32
CA TYR A 99 6.75 7.41 1.15
C TYR A 99 7.68 6.38 0.52
N GLY A 100 7.42 5.92 -0.72
CA GLY A 100 8.24 4.94 -1.42
C GLY A 100 9.71 5.33 -1.54
N HIS A 101 9.99 6.63 -1.72
CA HIS A 101 11.33 7.20 -1.78
C HIS A 101 12.00 7.44 -0.40
N GLY A 102 11.34 7.11 0.71
CA GLY A 102 11.87 7.34 2.06
C GLY A 102 11.91 8.81 2.49
N GLY A 103 11.27 9.71 1.74
CA GLY A 103 11.22 11.15 2.02
C GLY A 103 10.41 11.53 3.27
N LEU A 104 9.66 10.58 3.84
CA LEU A 104 8.96 10.73 5.12
C LEU A 104 9.77 10.17 6.30
N TRP A 105 10.93 9.57 6.05
CA TRP A 105 11.74 8.88 7.05
C TRP A 105 13.08 9.59 7.26
N PHE A 106 13.68 9.38 8.43
CA PHE A 106 15.04 9.83 8.68
C PHE A 106 16.03 8.86 8.03
N MET A 107 16.40 9.15 6.78
CA MET A 107 17.29 8.30 5.97
C MET A 107 18.76 8.77 5.99
N SER A 108 19.13 9.59 6.98
CA SER A 108 20.51 10.05 7.14
C SER A 108 21.25 9.15 8.11
N GLY A 109 22.43 8.68 7.70
CA GLY A 109 23.29 7.90 8.59
C GLY A 109 23.76 8.71 9.82
N PRO A 110 24.32 8.05 10.84
CA PRO A 110 24.62 6.61 10.87
C PRO A 110 23.41 5.75 11.25
N PHE A 111 23.17 4.68 10.49
CA PHE A 111 22.19 3.63 10.83
C PHE A 111 22.80 2.72 11.89
N ARG A 112 22.11 2.53 13.01
CA ARG A 112 22.56 1.69 14.12
C ARG A 112 21.41 0.82 14.58
N GLU A 113 21.70 -0.43 14.88
CA GLU A 113 20.75 -1.29 15.55
C GLU A 113 20.42 -0.68 16.92
N GLY A 114 19.12 -0.49 17.17
CA GLY A 114 18.61 0.17 18.35
C GLY A 114 17.31 -0.50 18.80
N PRO A 115 16.83 -0.21 20.03
CA PRO A 115 15.57 -0.76 20.50
C PRO A 115 14.42 -0.41 19.54
N ALA A 116 13.45 -1.32 19.38
CA ALA A 116 12.34 -1.19 18.42
C ALA A 116 11.50 0.09 18.61
N ASN A 117 11.49 0.68 19.81
CA ASN A 117 10.78 1.92 20.10
C ASN A 117 11.44 3.18 19.52
N LEU A 118 12.62 3.08 18.91
CA LEU A 118 13.32 4.20 18.28
C LEU A 118 12.93 4.42 16.80
N GLY A 119 11.93 3.69 16.31
CA GLY A 119 11.45 3.80 14.93
C GLY A 119 12.39 3.11 13.93
N TYR A 120 12.21 3.41 12.64
CA TYR A 120 12.92 2.77 11.54
C TYR A 120 14.44 3.03 11.59
N GLN A 121 15.25 1.97 11.57
CA GLN A 121 16.72 2.04 11.70
C GLN A 121 17.49 1.46 10.52
N LEU A 122 16.81 0.93 9.50
CA LEU A 122 17.46 0.32 8.35
C LEU A 122 17.86 1.38 7.30
N PRO A 123 18.88 1.10 6.47
CA PRO A 123 19.36 2.04 5.45
C PRO A 123 18.54 2.03 4.15
N TYR A 124 17.30 1.50 4.17
CA TYR A 124 16.51 1.26 2.96
C TYR A 124 15.25 2.11 2.91
N ALA A 125 14.97 2.74 1.77
CA ALA A 125 13.65 3.30 1.53
C ALA A 125 12.61 2.16 1.37
N PRO A 126 11.31 2.40 1.60
CA PRO A 126 10.29 1.36 1.46
C PRO A 126 10.36 0.60 0.13
N ARG A 127 10.61 1.32 -0.97
CA ARG A 127 10.76 0.71 -2.30
C ARG A 127 11.91 -0.28 -2.38
N GLU A 128 13.01 -0.02 -1.68
CA GLU A 128 14.20 -0.90 -1.65
C GLU A 128 13.93 -2.11 -0.76
N ILE A 129 13.23 -1.93 0.36
CA ILE A 129 12.76 -3.04 1.22
C ILE A 129 11.94 -4.03 0.39
N TYR A 130 10.99 -3.57 -0.43
CA TYR A 130 10.22 -4.47 -1.30
C TYR A 130 11.10 -5.27 -2.25
N ARG A 131 12.11 -4.66 -2.89
CA ARG A 131 13.01 -5.37 -3.81
C ARG A 131 13.81 -6.46 -3.08
N LEU A 132 14.39 -6.10 -1.94
CA LEU A 132 15.20 -7.02 -1.15
C LEU A 132 14.36 -8.13 -0.54
N GLY A 133 13.19 -7.79 0.00
CA GLY A 133 12.26 -8.70 0.63
C GLY A 133 11.71 -9.73 -0.36
N ILE A 134 11.21 -9.27 -1.51
CA ILE A 134 10.71 -10.17 -2.57
C ILE A 134 11.83 -11.07 -3.05
N ALA A 135 13.00 -10.52 -3.42
CA ALA A 135 14.12 -11.34 -3.90
C ALA A 135 14.62 -12.35 -2.85
N GLY A 136 14.61 -11.98 -1.56
CA GLY A 136 14.97 -12.84 -0.45
C GLY A 136 13.97 -13.98 -0.23
N ALA A 137 12.68 -13.67 -0.22
CA ALA A 137 11.60 -14.65 -0.09
C ALA A 137 11.62 -15.66 -1.24
N ASP A 138 11.78 -15.16 -2.47
CA ASP A 138 11.81 -16.00 -3.66
C ASP A 138 13.07 -16.89 -3.71
N ARG A 139 14.21 -16.39 -3.24
CA ARG A 139 15.42 -17.21 -3.07
C ARG A 139 15.18 -18.32 -2.05
N TYR A 140 14.61 -17.99 -0.89
CA TYR A 140 14.26 -18.98 0.13
C TYR A 140 13.35 -20.07 -0.45
N CYS A 141 12.32 -19.69 -1.22
CA CYS A 141 11.42 -20.64 -1.85
C CYS A 141 12.15 -21.56 -2.85
N ARG A 142 13.03 -21.01 -3.68
CA ARG A 142 13.81 -21.80 -4.64
C ARG A 142 14.76 -22.78 -3.94
N ASP A 143 15.40 -22.35 -2.86
CA ASP A 143 16.37 -23.17 -2.13
C ASP A 143 15.68 -24.31 -1.36
N HIS A 144 14.49 -24.08 -0.81
CA HIS A 144 13.79 -25.04 0.06
C HIS A 144 12.71 -25.87 -0.65
N HIS A 145 12.09 -25.32 -1.70
CA HIS A 145 10.94 -25.91 -2.39
C HIS A 145 11.14 -26.03 -3.91
N GLY A 146 12.24 -25.53 -4.47
CA GLY A 146 12.60 -25.67 -5.88
C GLY A 146 11.90 -24.70 -6.85
N ASN A 147 10.98 -23.86 -6.37
CA ASN A 147 10.21 -22.92 -7.20
C ASN A 147 10.18 -21.52 -6.55
N ALA A 148 9.85 -20.50 -7.33
CA ALA A 148 9.55 -19.16 -6.79
C ALA A 148 8.27 -19.21 -5.95
N PHE A 149 8.08 -18.26 -5.03
CA PHE A 149 6.95 -18.28 -4.09
C PHE A 149 5.59 -18.36 -4.80
N ALA A 150 5.41 -17.56 -5.85
CA ALA A 150 4.17 -17.48 -6.62
C ALA A 150 3.85 -18.77 -7.41
N ASP A 151 4.82 -19.68 -7.55
CA ASP A 151 4.67 -20.96 -8.24
C ASP A 151 4.44 -22.14 -7.26
N LEU A 152 4.47 -21.89 -5.96
CA LEU A 152 4.15 -22.88 -4.93
C LEU A 152 2.65 -23.10 -4.83
N ASP A 153 2.23 -24.28 -4.35
CA ASP A 153 0.83 -24.52 -4.02
C ASP A 153 0.38 -23.71 -2.78
N HIS A 154 -0.93 -23.53 -2.63
CA HIS A 154 -1.50 -22.72 -1.55
C HIS A 154 -1.04 -23.14 -0.14
N PRO A 155 -1.09 -24.43 0.24
CA PRO A 155 -0.60 -24.85 1.56
C PRO A 155 0.87 -24.51 1.80
N THR A 156 1.73 -24.69 0.79
CA THR A 156 3.16 -24.39 0.91
C THR A 156 3.40 -22.88 1.00
N GLN A 157 2.64 -22.05 0.26
CA GLN A 157 2.71 -20.59 0.40
C GLN A 157 2.41 -20.15 1.84
N ILE A 158 1.36 -20.71 2.45
CA ILE A 158 0.99 -20.41 3.85
C ILE A 158 2.09 -20.88 4.82
N GLU A 159 2.65 -22.07 4.61
CA GLU A 159 3.76 -22.58 5.42
C GLU A 159 4.98 -21.64 5.38
N VAL A 160 5.37 -21.20 4.18
CA VAL A 160 6.48 -20.27 3.97
C VAL A 160 6.22 -18.92 4.63
N LEU A 161 5.03 -18.32 4.45
CA LEU A 161 4.69 -17.05 5.10
C LEU A 161 4.69 -17.19 6.64
N THR A 162 4.20 -18.32 7.16
CA THR A 162 4.26 -18.63 8.59
C THR A 162 5.70 -18.77 9.09
N ALA A 163 6.59 -19.35 8.28
CA ALA A 163 8.01 -19.45 8.61
C ALA A 163 8.67 -18.06 8.65
N PHE A 164 8.34 -17.18 7.72
CA PHE A 164 8.83 -15.80 7.69
C PHE A 164 8.40 -14.97 8.91
N GLU A 165 7.19 -15.20 9.42
CA GLU A 165 6.72 -14.58 10.65
C GLU A 165 7.47 -15.08 11.89
N LYS A 166 7.77 -16.39 11.97
CA LYS A 166 8.23 -17.04 13.20
C LYS A 166 9.74 -17.21 13.31
N LEU A 167 10.46 -17.23 12.19
CA LEU A 167 11.88 -17.57 12.14
C LEU A 167 12.71 -16.35 11.73
N PRO A 168 13.93 -16.20 12.27
CA PRO A 168 14.85 -15.12 11.91
C PRO A 168 15.53 -15.40 10.55
N ILE A 169 14.74 -15.54 9.48
CA ILE A 169 15.23 -15.79 8.12
C ILE A 169 15.79 -14.49 7.54
N MET A 170 16.97 -14.56 6.92
CA MET A 170 17.65 -13.40 6.34
C MET A 170 17.33 -13.22 4.84
N PHE A 171 16.83 -12.04 4.48
CA PHE A 171 16.64 -11.57 3.12
C PHE A 171 17.82 -10.69 2.69
N GLY A 172 18.99 -11.30 2.54
CA GLY A 172 20.24 -10.61 2.26
C GLY A 172 21.08 -10.45 3.53
N GLU A 173 21.83 -9.35 3.64
CA GLU A 173 22.78 -9.16 4.74
C GLU A 173 22.14 -8.58 6.01
N THR A 174 21.16 -7.69 5.86
CA THR A 174 20.67 -6.84 6.97
C THR A 174 19.15 -6.83 7.13
N LEU A 175 18.40 -7.32 6.14
CA LEU A 175 16.94 -7.41 6.19
C LEU A 175 16.54 -8.81 6.65
N THR A 176 15.72 -8.91 7.68
CA THR A 176 15.07 -10.17 8.08
C THR A 176 13.70 -10.29 7.43
N ALA A 177 13.20 -11.51 7.32
CA ALA A 177 11.84 -11.78 6.85
C ALA A 177 10.80 -11.10 7.75
N GLY A 178 10.99 -11.16 9.07
CA GLY A 178 10.13 -10.46 10.04
C GLY A 178 9.99 -8.97 9.75
N ILE A 179 11.09 -8.25 9.52
CA ILE A 179 11.03 -6.79 9.22
C ILE A 179 10.32 -6.51 7.89
N PHE A 180 10.38 -7.43 6.91
CA PHE A 180 9.69 -7.24 5.64
C PHE A 180 8.16 -7.39 5.76
N PHE A 181 7.68 -8.25 6.67
CA PHE A 181 6.26 -8.54 6.85
C PHE A 181 5.61 -7.84 8.07
N GLU A 182 6.38 -7.00 8.78
CA GLU A 182 5.90 -6.14 9.89
C GLU A 182 5.22 -4.86 9.37
#